data_AF-A0A9X1L357-F1
#
_entry.id   AF-A0A9X1L357-F1
#
_cell.length_a   1.000
_cell.length_b   1.000
_cell.length_c   1.000
_cell.angle_alpha   90.00
_cell.angle_beta   90.00
_cell.angle_gamma   90.00
#
_symmetry.space_group_name_H-M   'P 1'
#
loop_
_entity.id
_entity.type
_entity.pdbx_description
1 polymer ?
#
loop_
_entity_poly.entity_id
_entity_poly.type
_entity_poly.pdbx_seq_one_letter_code
_entity_poly.pdbx_strand_id
1 'polypeptide(L)'
;MRETLLLLGLGLMISCGNPPERRAVSAEQLAKAQCSTCHVYPGPELLPKKEWSNVLPHMGLRLGIEAADIDPFAQMKLDEIHRITYEGVFPEEPVITDSLWAKIENFFISNAPDSFDLPERNYPESTRIFKTTFPEISIGGSPFISMTKFDKNGILYLADWSGHLIQLNSSLEINQFTNFPRPVVDINTISDETLLALSIGDLYPNDRTIGAVARTNPSTLSTPELLFSDLPRPVHFDVGDIDNDGLEDLLICNFGNYVGDLSWYKNAGTGYEAQLIKNAPGATRSFLLDLDNDQDLDIIALFAQGDEGISLFYNEGGVFEEKRILRFHPLFGSNDIEILDMDGDNDLDIVLSNGDNGDHSITLKPYHGIHIYLNDGAFNFSETYFFPMYGASKVRASDFDQDGDMDLIAASFFPENGEGLKRSIIYLDNTGDFNFEPYRIAGADKGRWMVMDSGDFDQDGDTDVVIGSFTLTNEGIDKEVLTEWRKSKNYIMVLENQTARH
;
A
#
# COMPACT_ATOMS: atom_id res chain seq x y z
N MET A 1 -17.82 -40.70 82.22
CA MET A 1 -18.93 -39.75 81.97
C MET A 1 -18.30 -38.58 81.22
N ARG A 2 -18.29 -38.53 79.87
CA ARG A 2 -19.44 -38.21 78.99
C ARG A 2 -20.18 -37.00 79.58
N GLU A 3 -19.97 -35.79 79.07
CA GLU A 3 -20.85 -35.06 78.13
C GLU A 3 -20.56 -33.56 78.41
N THR A 4 -20.68 -32.54 77.56
CA THR A 4 -21.01 -32.33 76.15
C THR A 4 -20.58 -30.87 75.88
N LEU A 5 -19.92 -30.62 74.75
CA LEU A 5 -19.55 -29.28 74.29
C LEU A 5 -20.80 -28.60 73.70
N LEU A 6 -21.20 -27.45 74.23
CA LEU A 6 -22.26 -26.61 73.65
C LEU A 6 -21.66 -25.23 73.36
N LEU A 7 -21.25 -25.04 72.10
CA LEU A 7 -20.96 -23.73 71.53
C LEU A 7 -22.29 -23.04 71.21
N LEU A 8 -22.57 -21.91 71.88
CA LEU A 8 -23.58 -20.96 71.43
C LEU A 8 -22.92 -19.96 70.48
N GLY A 9 -23.31 -20.02 69.21
CA GLY A 9 -22.90 -19.11 68.16
C GLY A 9 -23.53 -17.72 68.35
N LEU A 10 -22.69 -16.69 68.34
CA LEU A 10 -23.12 -15.31 68.17
C LEU A 10 -23.15 -15.03 66.65
N GLY A 11 -24.35 -14.88 66.10
CA GLY A 11 -24.55 -14.57 64.68
C GLY A 11 -24.04 -13.19 64.32
N LEU A 12 -23.04 -13.11 63.44
CA LEU A 12 -22.75 -11.90 62.67
C LEU A 12 -23.85 -11.71 61.63
N MET A 13 -24.67 -10.67 61.82
CA MET A 13 -25.54 -10.14 60.77
C MET A 13 -24.65 -9.52 59.69
N ILE A 14 -24.35 -10.27 58.64
CA ILE A 14 -23.77 -9.75 57.41
C ILE A 14 -24.87 -8.95 56.72
N SER A 15 -24.75 -7.63 56.77
CA SER A 15 -25.52 -6.72 55.93
C SER A 15 -25.20 -7.06 54.46
N CYS A 16 -26.20 -7.53 53.72
CA CYS A 16 -26.14 -7.61 52.27
C CYS A 16 -26.09 -6.18 51.71
N GLY A 17 -24.89 -5.60 51.63
CA GLY A 17 -24.64 -4.48 50.74
C GLY A 17 -24.87 -4.97 49.31
N ASN A 18 -25.66 -4.22 48.53
CA ASN A 18 -25.85 -4.49 47.11
C ASN A 18 -24.48 -4.72 46.46
N PRO A 19 -24.33 -5.75 45.59
CA PRO A 19 -23.12 -5.87 44.79
C PRO A 19 -22.91 -4.53 44.07
N PRO A 20 -21.66 -4.04 43.94
CA PRO A 20 -21.42 -2.81 43.19
C PRO A 20 -22.10 -2.97 41.83
N GLU A 21 -23.00 -2.05 41.48
CA GLU A 21 -23.59 -2.00 40.14
C GLU A 21 -22.42 -2.08 39.16
N ARG A 22 -22.29 -3.21 38.45
CA ARG A 22 -21.43 -3.26 37.27
C ARG A 22 -22.02 -2.20 36.34
N ARG A 23 -21.38 -1.03 36.26
CA ARG A 23 -21.73 -0.01 35.27
C ARG A 23 -21.83 -0.73 33.93
N ALA A 24 -23.01 -0.65 33.30
CA ALA A 24 -23.19 -1.20 31.97
C ALA A 24 -22.13 -0.56 31.07
N VAL A 25 -21.32 -1.40 30.41
CA VAL A 25 -20.31 -0.93 29.43
C VAL A 25 -21.07 -0.19 28.33
N SER A 26 -20.65 1.03 28.00
CA SER A 26 -21.30 1.78 26.91
C SER A 26 -21.01 1.10 25.57
N ALA A 27 -21.85 1.34 24.57
CA ALA A 27 -21.63 0.76 23.23
C ALA A 27 -20.31 1.26 22.61
N GLU A 28 -19.92 2.50 22.88
CA GLU A 28 -18.62 3.05 22.50
C GLU A 28 -17.46 2.31 23.18
N GLN A 29 -17.53 2.09 24.50
CA GLN A 29 -16.49 1.36 25.24
C GLN A 29 -16.38 -0.09 24.74
N LEU A 30 -17.51 -0.71 24.41
CA LEU A 30 -17.54 -2.04 23.82
C LEU A 30 -16.89 -2.04 22.44
N ALA A 31 -17.24 -1.10 21.55
CA ALA A 31 -16.65 -0.96 20.23
C ALA A 31 -15.13 -0.73 20.30
N LYS A 32 -14.68 0.18 21.16
CA LYS A 32 -13.23 0.43 21.39
C LYS A 32 -12.51 -0.82 21.89
N ALA A 33 -13.09 -1.53 22.86
CA ALA A 33 -12.46 -2.72 23.41
C ALA A 33 -12.35 -3.86 22.39
N GLN A 34 -13.38 -4.08 21.57
CA GLN A 34 -13.40 -5.17 20.60
C GLN A 34 -12.55 -4.82 19.36
N CYS A 35 -12.79 -3.67 18.75
CA CYS A 35 -12.16 -3.30 17.48
C CYS A 35 -10.67 -2.92 17.62
N SER A 36 -10.19 -2.58 18.82
CA SER A 36 -8.75 -2.29 19.04
C SER A 36 -7.89 -3.56 19.25
N THR A 37 -8.50 -4.75 19.19
CA THR A 37 -7.78 -6.02 19.39
C THR A 37 -6.85 -6.34 18.22
N CYS A 38 -7.23 -5.95 17.01
CA CYS A 38 -6.49 -6.29 15.78
C CYS A 38 -5.74 -5.09 15.19
N HIS A 39 -6.38 -3.92 15.14
CA HIS A 39 -5.85 -2.71 14.51
C HIS A 39 -6.21 -1.47 15.35
N VAL A 40 -5.82 -0.28 14.90
CA VAL A 40 -6.27 0.98 15.52
C VAL A 40 -7.80 1.07 15.43
N TYR A 41 -8.45 1.55 16.49
CA TYR A 41 -9.90 1.73 16.54
C TYR A 41 -10.40 2.63 15.39
N PRO A 42 -11.24 2.11 14.46
CA PRO A 42 -11.83 2.94 13.43
C PRO A 42 -13.12 3.57 13.99
N GLY A 43 -13.10 4.87 14.28
CA GLY A 43 -14.27 5.57 14.81
C GLY A 43 -15.40 5.74 13.77
N PRO A 44 -16.66 5.86 14.20
CA PRO A 44 -17.81 6.00 13.29
C PRO A 44 -17.74 7.22 12.37
N GLU A 45 -17.01 8.26 12.75
CA GLU A 45 -16.76 9.47 11.96
C GLU A 45 -15.98 9.20 10.66
N LEU A 46 -15.28 8.07 10.54
CA LEU A 46 -14.39 7.77 9.41
C LEU A 46 -15.13 7.36 8.13
N LEU A 47 -16.42 7.03 8.20
CA LEU A 47 -17.22 6.71 7.03
C LEU A 47 -18.66 7.21 7.17
N PRO A 48 -19.35 7.50 6.05
CA PRO A 48 -20.79 7.74 6.07
C PRO A 48 -21.56 6.49 6.54
N LYS A 49 -22.75 6.69 7.12
CA LYS A 49 -23.64 5.60 7.58
C LYS A 49 -23.88 4.52 6.52
N LYS A 50 -24.05 4.93 5.26
CA LYS A 50 -24.26 4.02 4.14
C LYS A 50 -23.07 3.07 3.97
N GLU A 51 -21.84 3.58 4.06
CA GLU A 51 -20.64 2.78 3.88
C GLU A 51 -20.37 1.90 5.11
N TRP A 52 -20.64 2.38 6.33
CA TRP A 52 -20.61 1.51 7.51
C TRP A 52 -21.57 0.33 7.41
N SER A 53 -22.74 0.53 6.80
CA SER A 53 -23.72 -0.55 6.58
C SER A 53 -23.17 -1.64 5.64
N ASN A 54 -22.20 -1.29 4.78
CA ASN A 54 -21.50 -2.24 3.92
C ASN A 54 -20.31 -2.87 4.63
N VAL A 55 -19.52 -2.11 5.40
CA VAL A 55 -18.28 -2.58 6.04
C VAL A 55 -18.54 -3.48 7.25
N LEU A 56 -19.51 -3.14 8.12
CA LEU A 56 -19.76 -3.85 9.37
C LEU A 56 -20.03 -5.35 9.18
N PRO A 57 -20.88 -5.80 8.22
CA PRO A 57 -21.08 -7.23 7.99
C PRO A 57 -19.78 -8.00 7.73
N HIS A 58 -18.85 -7.43 6.96
CA HIS A 58 -17.55 -8.05 6.68
C HIS A 58 -16.62 -8.04 7.90
N MET A 59 -16.69 -7.01 8.74
CA MET A 59 -16.02 -7.00 10.04
C MET A 59 -16.58 -8.07 10.99
N GLY A 60 -17.90 -8.28 10.97
CA GLY A 60 -18.58 -9.31 11.77
C GLY A 60 -18.03 -10.71 11.47
N LEU A 61 -17.78 -11.03 10.21
CA LEU A 61 -17.20 -12.32 9.80
C LEU A 61 -15.84 -12.57 10.47
N ARG A 62 -15.01 -11.54 10.65
CA ARG A 62 -13.70 -11.63 11.36
C ARG A 62 -13.86 -11.91 12.85
N LEU A 63 -15.05 -11.74 13.40
CA LEU A 63 -15.40 -12.04 14.78
C LEU A 63 -16.23 -13.34 14.89
N GLY A 64 -16.36 -14.10 13.80
CA GLY A 64 -17.21 -15.29 13.73
C GLY A 64 -18.70 -14.98 13.77
N ILE A 65 -19.11 -13.73 13.51
CA ILE A 65 -20.52 -13.34 13.40
C ILE A 65 -20.98 -13.59 11.97
N GLU A 66 -22.03 -14.39 11.82
CA GLU A 66 -22.66 -14.64 10.52
C GLU A 66 -23.28 -13.35 9.96
N ALA A 67 -23.01 -13.07 8.68
CA ALA A 67 -23.66 -12.01 7.93
C ALA A 67 -24.61 -12.63 6.90
N ALA A 68 -25.89 -12.26 6.97
CA ALA A 68 -26.88 -12.74 6.01
C ALA A 68 -26.44 -12.41 4.57
N ASP A 69 -26.51 -13.40 3.69
CA ASP A 69 -26.16 -13.31 2.27
C ASP A 69 -24.68 -13.03 1.95
N ILE A 70 -23.77 -13.13 2.92
CA ILE A 70 -22.32 -13.03 2.70
C ILE A 70 -21.65 -14.35 3.05
N ASP A 71 -21.14 -15.03 2.03
CA ASP A 71 -20.24 -16.17 2.18
C ASP A 71 -18.79 -15.69 1.95
N PRO A 72 -17.92 -15.69 2.98
CA PRO A 72 -16.54 -15.23 2.87
C PRO A 72 -15.71 -16.07 1.88
N PHE A 73 -16.15 -17.27 1.52
CA PHE A 73 -15.44 -18.20 0.63
C PHE A 73 -16.00 -18.23 -0.80
N ALA A 74 -17.08 -17.51 -1.10
CA ALA A 74 -17.83 -17.64 -2.35
C ALA A 74 -17.00 -17.40 -3.62
N GLN A 75 -15.98 -16.54 -3.54
CA GLN A 75 -15.12 -16.17 -4.68
C GLN A 75 -13.72 -16.81 -4.60
N MET A 76 -13.45 -17.62 -3.58
CA MET A 76 -12.14 -18.20 -3.33
C MET A 76 -11.98 -19.56 -4.02
N LYS A 77 -10.73 -19.91 -4.32
CA LYS A 77 -10.38 -21.26 -4.79
C LYS A 77 -10.06 -22.19 -3.61
N LEU A 78 -10.08 -23.51 -3.82
CA LEU A 78 -9.88 -24.48 -2.73
C LEU A 78 -8.53 -24.35 -2.02
N ASP A 79 -7.46 -24.08 -2.77
CA ASP A 79 -6.13 -23.82 -2.23
C ASP A 79 -6.13 -22.61 -1.29
N GLU A 80 -6.85 -21.57 -1.68
CA GLU A 80 -7.04 -20.35 -0.89
C GLU A 80 -7.88 -20.61 0.37
N ILE A 81 -9.04 -21.26 0.22
CA ILE A 81 -9.94 -21.58 1.34
C ILE A 81 -9.18 -22.34 2.43
N HIS A 82 -8.39 -23.37 2.06
CA HIS A 82 -7.61 -24.13 3.04
C HIS A 82 -6.63 -23.24 3.82
N ARG A 83 -5.97 -22.28 3.16
CA ARG A 83 -5.03 -21.36 3.81
C ARG A 83 -5.76 -20.41 4.77
N ILE A 84 -6.86 -19.81 4.32
CA ILE A 84 -7.70 -18.91 5.13
C ILE A 84 -8.26 -19.61 6.37
N THR A 85 -8.75 -20.84 6.23
CA THR A 85 -9.25 -21.63 7.35
C THR A 85 -8.12 -22.03 8.31
N TYR A 86 -6.96 -22.43 7.80
CA TYR A 86 -5.80 -22.81 8.61
C TYR A 86 -5.30 -21.64 9.49
N GLU A 87 -5.25 -20.44 8.92
CA GLU A 87 -4.81 -19.21 9.61
C GLU A 87 -5.90 -18.62 10.53
N GLY A 88 -7.11 -19.20 10.57
CA GLY A 88 -8.18 -18.76 11.47
C GLY A 88 -8.70 -17.35 11.17
N VAL A 89 -8.59 -16.90 9.90
CA VAL A 89 -9.02 -15.57 9.44
C VAL A 89 -10.48 -15.27 9.77
N PHE A 90 -11.33 -16.30 9.64
CA PHE A 90 -12.74 -16.29 10.03
C PHE A 90 -12.94 -17.37 11.11
N PRO A 91 -13.12 -17.00 12.39
CA PRO A 91 -13.29 -17.96 13.48
C PRO A 91 -14.50 -18.87 13.25
N GLU A 92 -14.35 -20.18 13.53
CA GLU A 92 -15.47 -21.14 13.48
C GLU A 92 -16.56 -20.85 14.52
N GLU A 93 -16.16 -20.26 15.65
CA GLU A 93 -17.04 -19.91 16.76
C GLU A 93 -16.99 -18.39 17.04
N PRO A 94 -18.13 -17.72 17.30
CA PRO A 94 -18.16 -16.29 17.57
C PRO A 94 -17.30 -15.88 18.77
N VAL A 95 -16.44 -14.88 18.60
CA VAL A 95 -15.61 -14.34 19.70
C VAL A 95 -16.40 -13.36 20.60
N ILE A 96 -17.53 -12.87 20.11
CA ILE A 96 -18.52 -12.08 20.85
C ILE A 96 -19.93 -12.60 20.54
N THR A 97 -20.92 -12.24 21.36
CA THR A 97 -22.31 -12.63 21.11
C THR A 97 -22.99 -11.69 20.11
N ASP A 98 -23.97 -12.18 19.36
CA ASP A 98 -24.79 -11.37 18.43
C ASP A 98 -25.41 -10.15 19.12
N SER A 99 -25.80 -10.28 20.40
CA SER A 99 -26.35 -9.16 21.16
C SER A 99 -25.33 -8.06 21.46
N LEU A 100 -24.05 -8.42 21.64
CA LEU A 100 -22.97 -7.45 21.80
C LEU A 100 -22.59 -6.84 20.45
N TRP A 101 -22.52 -7.65 19.39
CA TRP A 101 -22.26 -7.18 18.03
C TRP A 101 -23.31 -6.17 17.57
N ALA A 102 -24.61 -6.47 17.74
CA ALA A 102 -25.69 -5.55 17.41
C ALA A 102 -25.59 -4.20 18.15
N LYS A 103 -25.02 -4.16 19.37
CA LYS A 103 -24.76 -2.89 20.06
C LYS A 103 -23.65 -2.08 19.40
N ILE A 104 -22.61 -2.75 18.90
CA ILE A 104 -21.52 -2.12 18.15
C ILE A 104 -22.08 -1.57 16.84
N GLU A 105 -22.79 -2.37 16.05
CA GLU A 105 -23.39 -1.93 14.78
C GLU A 105 -24.28 -0.70 14.97
N ASN A 106 -25.22 -0.77 15.93
CA ASN A 106 -26.10 0.35 16.23
C ASN A 106 -25.34 1.60 16.65
N PHE A 107 -24.24 1.44 17.41
CA PHE A 107 -23.40 2.57 17.78
C PHE A 107 -22.74 3.20 16.55
N PHE A 108 -22.15 2.41 15.66
CA PHE A 108 -21.53 2.92 14.44
C PHE A 108 -22.54 3.66 13.55
N ILE A 109 -23.67 3.02 13.23
CA ILE A 109 -24.70 3.59 12.35
C ILE A 109 -25.35 4.85 12.96
N SER A 110 -25.52 4.91 14.29
CA SER A 110 -26.15 6.06 14.94
C SER A 110 -25.24 7.28 15.05
N ASN A 111 -23.90 7.08 15.04
CA ASN A 111 -22.92 8.15 15.26
C ASN A 111 -22.14 8.54 14.00
N ALA A 112 -22.21 7.74 12.94
CA ALA A 112 -21.60 8.07 11.67
C ALA A 112 -22.29 9.27 10.97
N PRO A 113 -21.56 10.09 10.19
CA PRO A 113 -22.15 11.14 9.38
C PRO A 113 -23.02 10.57 8.24
N ASP A 114 -23.95 11.36 7.70
CA ASP A 114 -24.71 10.95 6.51
C ASP A 114 -23.87 11.07 5.23
N SER A 115 -22.95 12.04 5.20
CA SER A 115 -21.97 12.29 4.13
C SER A 115 -20.82 13.14 4.67
N PHE A 116 -19.72 13.21 3.94
CA PHE A 116 -18.68 14.21 4.18
C PHE A 116 -19.01 15.52 3.49
N ASP A 117 -18.62 16.63 4.12
CA ASP A 117 -18.56 17.94 3.48
C ASP A 117 -17.15 18.09 2.88
N LEU A 118 -17.05 18.03 1.56
CA LEU A 118 -15.78 17.99 0.85
C LEU A 118 -15.57 19.34 0.16
N PRO A 119 -14.43 20.03 0.41
CA PRO A 119 -14.18 21.33 -0.18
C PRO A 119 -14.02 21.21 -1.70
N GLU A 120 -14.51 22.22 -2.42
CA GLU A 120 -14.21 22.37 -3.84
C GLU A 120 -12.72 22.68 -4.00
N ARG A 121 -12.05 21.97 -4.91
CA ARG A 121 -10.62 22.12 -5.18
C ARG A 121 -10.43 22.56 -6.63
N ASN A 122 -9.85 23.73 -6.81
CA ASN A 122 -9.52 24.25 -8.12
C ASN A 122 -8.05 24.68 -8.13
N TYR A 123 -7.26 24.00 -8.96
CA TYR A 123 -5.83 24.21 -9.09
C TYR A 123 -5.52 24.68 -10.52
N PRO A 124 -4.59 25.63 -10.68
CA PRO A 124 -4.11 26.01 -12.00
C PRO A 124 -3.46 24.82 -12.70
N GLU A 125 -3.50 24.81 -14.03
CA GLU A 125 -2.75 23.85 -14.82
C GLU A 125 -1.26 24.21 -14.78
N SER A 126 -0.39 23.22 -14.55
CA SER A 126 1.06 23.44 -14.65
C SER A 126 1.41 23.78 -16.09
N THR A 127 2.14 24.88 -16.28
CA THR A 127 2.66 25.29 -17.59
C THR A 127 4.17 25.52 -17.57
N ARG A 128 4.85 25.21 -16.46
CA ARG A 128 6.20 25.73 -16.18
C ARG A 128 7.30 24.68 -16.36
N ILE A 129 7.09 23.46 -15.88
CA ILE A 129 8.17 22.46 -15.73
C ILE A 129 7.94 21.25 -16.63
N PHE A 130 6.75 20.64 -16.56
CA PHE A 130 6.48 19.41 -17.30
C PHE A 130 5.79 19.65 -18.64
N LYS A 131 6.32 18.99 -19.67
CA LYS A 131 5.63 18.76 -20.94
C LYS A 131 5.04 17.35 -20.97
N THR A 132 3.72 17.26 -20.97
CA THR A 132 3.03 15.98 -21.05
C THR A 132 3.09 15.38 -22.45
N THR A 133 3.46 14.10 -22.54
CA THR A 133 3.36 13.29 -23.77
C THR A 133 2.66 11.94 -23.50
N PHE A 134 2.05 11.39 -24.56
CA PHE A 134 1.41 10.07 -24.56
C PHE A 134 2.06 9.23 -25.67
N PRO A 135 3.09 8.44 -25.37
CA PRO A 135 3.80 7.63 -26.36
C PRO A 135 2.88 6.59 -27.02
N GLU A 136 3.03 6.39 -28.32
CA GLU A 136 2.31 5.34 -29.04
C GLU A 136 2.96 3.97 -28.78
N ILE A 137 2.50 3.30 -27.72
CA ILE A 137 2.96 1.96 -27.36
C ILE A 137 1.96 0.92 -27.87
N SER A 138 2.39 0.01 -28.74
CA SER A 138 1.52 -1.03 -29.30
C SER A 138 1.84 -2.41 -28.71
N ILE A 139 1.46 -2.63 -27.46
CA ILE A 139 1.61 -3.93 -26.76
C ILE A 139 0.39 -4.87 -26.92
N GLY A 140 -0.67 -4.37 -27.57
CA GLY A 140 -1.94 -5.10 -27.74
C GLY A 140 -2.82 -5.04 -26.49
N GLY A 141 -4.14 -5.17 -26.68
CA GLY A 141 -5.09 -5.13 -25.56
C GLY A 141 -5.47 -3.73 -25.07
N SER A 142 -5.85 -3.67 -23.78
CA SER A 142 -6.24 -2.46 -23.04
C SER A 142 -5.08 -2.00 -22.14
N PRO A 143 -5.03 -0.73 -21.72
CA PRO A 143 -3.95 -0.22 -20.87
C PRO A 143 -4.08 -0.78 -19.45
N PHE A 144 -3.38 -1.89 -19.23
CA PHE A 144 -3.25 -2.60 -17.95
C PHE A 144 -1.76 -2.68 -17.59
N ILE A 145 -1.13 -1.53 -17.39
CA ILE A 145 0.28 -1.45 -16.97
C ILE A 145 0.37 -1.84 -15.50
N SER A 146 1.17 -2.85 -15.21
CA SER A 146 1.42 -3.37 -13.86
C SER A 146 2.72 -2.83 -13.26
N MET A 147 3.60 -2.24 -14.07
CA MET A 147 4.86 -1.64 -13.63
C MET A 147 5.34 -0.59 -14.63
N THR A 148 5.84 0.53 -14.10
CA THR A 148 6.77 1.45 -14.73
C THR A 148 8.01 1.45 -13.84
N LYS A 149 9.20 1.23 -14.39
CA LYS A 149 10.43 1.25 -13.57
C LYS A 149 11.64 1.68 -14.38
N PHE A 150 12.42 2.61 -13.86
CA PHE A 150 13.78 2.88 -14.32
C PHE A 150 14.74 1.90 -13.66
N ASP A 151 15.65 1.33 -14.43
CA ASP A 151 16.76 0.57 -13.85
C ASP A 151 17.89 1.50 -13.40
N LYS A 152 18.91 0.94 -12.73
CA LYS A 152 20.07 1.70 -12.24
C LYS A 152 20.89 2.39 -13.34
N ASN A 153 20.65 2.05 -14.61
CA ASN A 153 21.32 2.66 -15.76
C ASN A 153 20.43 3.72 -16.43
N GLY A 154 19.28 4.07 -15.85
CA GLY A 154 18.31 5.02 -16.41
C GLY A 154 17.47 4.43 -17.54
N ILE A 155 17.45 3.11 -17.73
CA ILE A 155 16.65 2.49 -18.79
C ILE A 155 15.22 2.27 -18.29
N LEU A 156 14.25 2.76 -19.05
CA LEU A 156 12.84 2.60 -18.74
C LEU A 156 12.31 1.22 -19.15
N TYR A 157 11.71 0.53 -18.18
CA TYR A 157 10.97 -0.71 -18.36
C TYR A 157 9.49 -0.53 -18.04
N LEU A 158 8.65 -1.21 -18.82
CA LEU A 158 7.23 -1.36 -18.58
C LEU A 158 6.87 -2.82 -18.42
N ALA A 159 5.88 -3.12 -17.58
CA ALA A 159 5.21 -4.40 -17.60
C ALA A 159 3.69 -4.27 -17.72
N ASP A 160 3.05 -5.25 -18.34
CA ASP A 160 1.60 -5.33 -18.46
C ASP A 160 0.99 -6.56 -17.80
N TRP A 161 -0.33 -6.54 -17.67
CA TRP A 161 -1.14 -7.65 -17.17
C TRP A 161 -0.87 -8.98 -17.89
N SER A 162 -0.48 -8.94 -19.17
CA SER A 162 -0.27 -10.15 -19.97
C SER A 162 1.10 -10.81 -19.69
N GLY A 163 1.95 -10.17 -18.89
CA GLY A 163 3.30 -10.63 -18.58
C GLY A 163 4.37 -10.16 -19.57
N HIS A 164 4.06 -9.19 -20.44
CA HIS A 164 5.09 -8.56 -21.25
C HIS A 164 5.99 -7.72 -20.34
N LEU A 165 7.30 -7.94 -20.37
CA LEU A 165 8.32 -7.02 -19.86
C LEU A 165 8.96 -6.33 -21.06
N ILE A 166 8.84 -5.02 -21.13
CA ILE A 166 9.15 -4.21 -22.31
C ILE A 166 10.21 -3.18 -21.92
N GLN A 167 11.26 -3.08 -22.71
CA GLN A 167 12.27 -2.02 -22.58
C GLN A 167 12.00 -0.93 -23.62
N LEU A 168 11.98 0.32 -23.19
CA LEU A 168 11.85 1.49 -24.06
C LEU A 168 13.23 2.14 -24.29
N ASN A 169 13.41 2.73 -25.47
CA ASN A 169 14.55 3.61 -25.74
C ASN A 169 14.24 5.06 -25.28
N SER A 170 15.21 5.96 -25.36
CA SER A 170 15.04 7.39 -25.01
C SER A 170 14.05 8.15 -25.89
N SER A 171 13.66 7.60 -27.03
CA SER A 171 12.56 8.11 -27.87
C SER A 171 11.19 7.53 -27.48
N LEU A 172 11.13 6.77 -26.39
CA LEU A 172 9.92 6.09 -25.88
C LEU A 172 9.35 5.04 -26.85
N GLU A 173 10.20 4.48 -27.72
CA GLU A 173 9.86 3.39 -28.63
C GLU A 173 10.27 2.04 -28.03
N ILE A 174 9.53 0.98 -28.35
CA ILE A 174 9.86 -0.38 -27.92
C ILE A 174 11.20 -0.78 -28.54
N ASN A 175 12.22 -0.95 -27.71
CA ASN A 175 13.51 -1.50 -28.12
C ASN A 175 13.43 -3.03 -28.21
N GLN A 176 12.96 -3.65 -27.13
CA GLN A 176 12.83 -5.10 -27.01
C GLN A 176 11.83 -5.48 -25.92
N PHE A 177 11.38 -6.73 -25.92
CA PHE A 177 10.48 -7.25 -24.90
C PHE A 177 10.65 -8.76 -24.73
N THR A 178 10.21 -9.28 -23.59
CA THR A 178 10.10 -10.71 -23.31
C THR A 178 8.81 -11.01 -22.57
N ASN A 179 8.43 -12.29 -22.51
CA ASN A 179 7.16 -12.72 -21.94
C ASN A 179 7.38 -13.56 -20.69
N PHE A 180 6.83 -13.10 -19.58
CA PHE A 180 6.69 -13.86 -18.35
C PHE A 180 5.35 -14.61 -18.35
N PRO A 181 5.25 -15.77 -17.69
CA PRO A 181 3.99 -16.50 -17.58
C PRO A 181 2.90 -15.76 -16.79
N ARG A 182 3.28 -14.71 -16.04
CA ARG A 182 2.46 -13.95 -15.10
C ARG A 182 2.83 -12.46 -15.18
N PRO A 183 1.92 -11.55 -14.79
CA PRO A 183 2.22 -10.12 -14.76
C PRO A 183 3.44 -9.83 -13.89
N VAL A 184 4.40 -9.10 -14.46
CA VAL A 184 5.55 -8.55 -13.72
C VAL A 184 5.09 -7.26 -13.03
N VAL A 185 5.44 -7.10 -11.76
CA VAL A 185 5.08 -5.93 -10.94
C VAL A 185 6.30 -5.17 -10.44
N ASP A 186 7.48 -5.80 -10.48
CA ASP A 186 8.71 -5.16 -10.08
C ASP A 186 9.93 -5.81 -10.75
N ILE A 187 11.03 -5.05 -10.89
CA ILE A 187 12.30 -5.51 -11.44
C ILE A 187 13.50 -4.94 -10.66
N ASN A 188 14.66 -5.61 -10.76
CA ASN A 188 15.93 -5.10 -10.26
C ASN A 188 17.10 -5.59 -11.14
N THR A 189 17.94 -4.66 -11.61
CA THR A 189 19.13 -4.98 -12.43
C THR A 189 20.34 -5.21 -11.53
N ILE A 190 20.71 -6.48 -11.33
CA ILE A 190 21.82 -6.89 -10.48
C ILE A 190 23.16 -6.64 -11.18
N SER A 191 23.25 -7.00 -12.45
CA SER A 191 24.45 -6.84 -13.27
C SER A 191 24.08 -6.67 -14.75
N ASP A 192 25.08 -6.39 -15.59
CA ASP A 192 24.89 -6.31 -17.05
C ASP A 192 24.32 -7.61 -17.66
N GLU A 193 24.41 -8.72 -16.92
CA GLU A 193 23.94 -10.04 -17.34
C GLU A 193 22.65 -10.49 -16.65
N THR A 194 22.25 -9.85 -15.55
CA THR A 194 21.16 -10.31 -14.69
C THR A 194 20.21 -9.19 -14.31
N LEU A 195 18.96 -9.34 -14.75
CA LEU A 195 17.80 -8.58 -14.31
C LEU A 195 16.81 -9.56 -13.66
N LEU A 196 16.47 -9.29 -12.42
CA LEU A 196 15.42 -10.01 -11.69
C LEU A 196 14.08 -9.36 -11.97
N ALA A 197 13.04 -10.17 -12.07
CA ALA A 197 11.67 -9.73 -12.23
C ALA A 197 10.76 -10.51 -11.28
N LEU A 198 9.92 -9.76 -10.55
CA LEU A 198 8.93 -10.27 -9.63
C LEU A 198 7.57 -10.31 -10.31
N SER A 199 6.95 -11.49 -10.30
CA SER A 199 5.61 -11.70 -10.83
C SER A 199 4.59 -11.91 -9.71
N ILE A 200 3.51 -11.13 -9.73
CA ILE A 200 2.45 -11.18 -8.70
C ILE A 200 1.57 -12.44 -8.78
N GLY A 201 1.52 -13.07 -9.95
CA GLY A 201 0.64 -14.22 -10.20
C GLY A 201 -0.76 -13.81 -10.65
N ASP A 202 -1.65 -13.48 -9.72
CA ASP A 202 -3.02 -13.00 -10.02
C ASP A 202 -3.22 -11.62 -9.39
N LEU A 203 -3.54 -10.65 -10.25
CA LEU A 203 -3.69 -9.24 -9.87
C LEU A 203 -5.01 -8.99 -9.11
N TYR A 204 -6.02 -9.85 -9.24
CA TYR A 204 -7.22 -9.74 -8.40
C TYR A 204 -6.90 -10.07 -6.93
N PRO A 205 -7.62 -9.51 -5.95
CA PRO A 205 -7.46 -9.87 -4.54
C PRO A 205 -7.63 -11.37 -4.30
N ASN A 206 -6.58 -12.02 -3.78
CA ASN A 206 -6.58 -13.43 -3.40
C ASN A 206 -5.37 -13.77 -2.52
N ASP A 207 -5.44 -14.91 -1.82
CA ASP A 207 -4.39 -15.41 -0.92
C ASP A 207 -3.60 -16.60 -1.47
N ARG A 208 -3.58 -16.77 -2.80
CA ARG A 208 -2.92 -17.90 -3.47
C ARG A 208 -1.42 -17.65 -3.62
N THR A 209 -0.65 -18.72 -3.47
CA THR A 209 0.81 -18.71 -3.59
C THR A 209 1.23 -19.04 -5.03
N ILE A 210 1.04 -18.09 -5.95
CA ILE A 210 1.36 -18.29 -7.38
C ILE A 210 2.23 -17.18 -7.97
N GLY A 211 2.77 -16.31 -7.12
CA GLY A 211 3.83 -15.39 -7.52
C GLY A 211 5.16 -16.10 -7.70
N ALA A 212 6.10 -15.43 -8.35
CA ALA A 212 7.41 -16.00 -8.67
C ALA A 212 8.48 -14.93 -8.88
N VAL A 213 9.74 -15.32 -8.67
CA VAL A 213 10.91 -14.56 -9.12
C VAL A 213 11.57 -15.30 -10.27
N ALA A 214 11.85 -14.58 -11.34
CA ALA A 214 12.58 -15.10 -12.49
C ALA A 214 13.65 -14.09 -12.93
N ARG A 215 14.70 -14.59 -13.58
CA ARG A 215 15.78 -13.75 -14.12
C ARG A 215 15.77 -13.74 -15.64
N THR A 216 16.23 -12.65 -16.21
CA THR A 216 16.56 -12.52 -17.63
C THR A 216 17.82 -11.66 -17.79
N ASN A 217 18.35 -11.56 -19.01
CA ASN A 217 19.46 -10.69 -19.32
C ASN A 217 18.94 -9.30 -19.75
N PRO A 218 19.33 -8.19 -19.10
CA PRO A 218 18.78 -6.86 -19.38
C PRO A 218 19.09 -6.35 -20.78
N SER A 219 20.22 -6.78 -21.36
CA SER A 219 20.67 -6.38 -22.70
C SER A 219 19.92 -7.07 -23.82
N THR A 220 19.45 -8.30 -23.61
CA THR A 220 18.82 -9.12 -24.66
C THR A 220 17.35 -9.45 -24.41
N LEU A 221 16.86 -9.24 -23.17
CA LEU A 221 15.58 -9.74 -22.67
C LEU A 221 15.31 -11.17 -23.16
N SER A 222 16.25 -12.09 -22.90
CA SER A 222 16.09 -13.50 -23.23
C SER A 222 14.87 -14.12 -22.54
N THR A 223 14.49 -15.34 -22.94
CA THR A 223 13.44 -16.10 -22.25
C THR A 223 13.74 -16.16 -20.75
N PRO A 224 12.80 -15.77 -19.86
CA PRO A 224 13.04 -15.74 -18.43
C PRO A 224 13.30 -17.14 -17.86
N GLU A 225 14.27 -17.23 -16.95
CA GLU A 225 14.57 -18.42 -16.17
C GLU A 225 13.93 -18.28 -14.79
N LEU A 226 13.03 -19.20 -14.43
CA LEU A 226 12.42 -19.24 -13.10
C LEU A 226 13.48 -19.55 -12.04
N LEU A 227 13.57 -18.72 -11.00
CA LEU A 227 14.42 -18.98 -9.84
C LEU A 227 13.64 -19.76 -8.77
N PHE A 228 12.49 -19.24 -8.39
CA PHE A 228 11.56 -19.90 -7.46
C PHE A 228 10.14 -19.34 -7.63
N SER A 229 9.17 -20.07 -7.09
CA SER A 229 7.74 -19.78 -7.16
C SER A 229 7.08 -19.88 -5.78
N ASP A 230 5.76 -19.96 -5.76
CA ASP A 230 4.95 -20.17 -4.56
C ASP A 230 4.93 -18.97 -3.61
N LEU A 231 5.03 -17.76 -4.18
CA LEU A 231 4.96 -16.51 -3.43
C LEU A 231 3.50 -16.05 -3.21
N PRO A 232 3.12 -15.64 -1.98
CA PRO A 232 1.77 -15.15 -1.66
C PRO A 232 1.53 -13.74 -2.21
N ARG A 233 1.23 -13.66 -3.51
CA ARG A 233 0.86 -12.43 -4.24
C ARG A 233 1.84 -11.27 -3.96
N PRO A 234 3.12 -11.41 -4.38
CA PRO A 234 4.15 -10.43 -4.11
C PRO A 234 3.99 -9.17 -4.96
N VAL A 235 4.33 -8.00 -4.41
CA VAL A 235 4.11 -6.69 -5.07
C VAL A 235 5.36 -5.82 -5.19
N HIS A 236 6.38 -6.06 -4.37
CA HIS A 236 7.64 -5.31 -4.35
C HIS A 236 8.76 -6.21 -3.83
N PHE A 237 9.98 -5.98 -4.30
CA PHE A 237 11.16 -6.57 -3.69
C PHE A 237 12.39 -5.65 -3.76
N ASP A 238 13.23 -5.77 -2.73
CA ASP A 238 14.55 -5.16 -2.69
C ASP A 238 15.64 -6.23 -2.75
N VAL A 239 16.84 -5.78 -3.09
CA VAL A 239 18.03 -6.61 -3.25
C VAL A 239 19.17 -6.01 -2.45
N GLY A 240 19.83 -6.82 -1.64
CA GLY A 240 20.96 -6.42 -0.81
C GLY A 240 21.56 -7.62 -0.07
N ASP A 241 22.82 -7.52 0.35
CA ASP A 241 23.49 -8.52 1.20
C ASP A 241 23.01 -8.33 2.66
N ILE A 242 21.95 -9.03 3.05
CA ILE A 242 21.24 -8.78 4.32
C ILE A 242 21.99 -9.38 5.51
N ASP A 243 22.81 -10.41 5.30
CA ASP A 243 23.59 -11.02 6.38
C ASP A 243 25.11 -10.97 6.19
N ASN A 244 25.55 -10.05 5.33
CA ASN A 244 26.96 -9.71 5.13
C ASN A 244 27.82 -10.92 4.72
N ASP A 245 27.24 -11.87 3.95
CA ASP A 245 27.93 -13.05 3.46
C ASP A 245 28.52 -12.89 2.04
N GLY A 246 28.30 -11.73 1.43
CA GLY A 246 28.79 -11.33 0.11
C GLY A 246 27.89 -11.77 -1.04
N LEU A 247 26.68 -12.29 -0.76
CA LEU A 247 25.68 -12.67 -1.75
C LEU A 247 24.46 -11.75 -1.64
N GLU A 248 24.00 -11.26 -2.79
CA GLU A 248 22.77 -10.47 -2.86
C GLU A 248 21.55 -11.35 -2.53
N ASP A 249 20.83 -10.97 -1.49
CA ASP A 249 19.58 -11.56 -1.03
C ASP A 249 18.37 -10.80 -1.56
N LEU A 250 17.17 -11.36 -1.37
CA LEU A 250 15.92 -10.69 -1.74
C LEU A 250 15.03 -10.46 -0.52
N LEU A 251 14.59 -9.22 -0.32
CA LEU A 251 13.51 -8.90 0.61
C LEU A 251 12.22 -8.78 -0.19
N ILE A 252 11.22 -9.63 0.07
CA ILE A 252 9.98 -9.64 -0.72
C ILE A 252 8.79 -9.24 0.14
N CYS A 253 8.06 -8.24 -0.35
CA CYS A 253 6.75 -7.83 0.16
C CYS A 253 5.65 -8.73 -0.42
N ASN A 254 5.26 -9.77 0.33
CA ASN A 254 4.17 -10.66 -0.05
C ASN A 254 2.83 -10.09 0.46
N PHE A 255 2.19 -9.27 -0.37
CA PHE A 255 0.97 -8.54 -0.01
C PHE A 255 -0.18 -9.46 0.43
N GLY A 256 -0.42 -10.55 -0.29
CA GLY A 256 -1.55 -11.46 -0.04
C GLY A 256 -2.92 -10.80 -0.27
N ASN A 257 -3.88 -11.10 0.60
CA ASN A 257 -5.14 -10.37 0.73
C ASN A 257 -5.63 -10.43 2.19
N TYR A 258 -5.83 -11.62 2.73
CA TYR A 258 -6.07 -11.82 4.15
C TYR A 258 -4.84 -12.33 4.90
N VAL A 259 -3.92 -12.97 4.18
CA VAL A 259 -2.71 -13.60 4.69
C VAL A 259 -1.54 -13.34 3.73
N GLY A 260 -0.50 -12.73 4.24
CA GLY A 260 0.71 -12.36 3.53
C GLY A 260 1.86 -12.24 4.53
N ASP A 261 3.01 -11.80 4.05
CA ASP A 261 4.20 -11.68 4.89
C ASP A 261 5.24 -10.72 4.31
N LEU A 262 6.18 -10.35 5.17
CA LEU A 262 7.48 -9.83 4.77
C LEU A 262 8.51 -10.94 4.99
N SER A 263 9.20 -11.33 3.92
CA SER A 263 10.12 -12.47 3.94
C SER A 263 11.45 -12.14 3.29
N TRP A 264 12.53 -12.55 3.95
CA TRP A 264 13.90 -12.53 3.44
C TRP A 264 14.19 -13.86 2.75
N TYR A 265 14.65 -13.79 1.51
CA TYR A 265 15.10 -14.94 0.73
C TYR A 265 16.61 -14.87 0.67
N LYS A 266 17.26 -15.62 1.57
CA LYS A 266 18.71 -15.71 1.64
C LYS A 266 19.27 -16.47 0.45
N ASN A 267 20.23 -15.89 -0.24
CA ASN A 267 20.96 -16.51 -1.33
C ASN A 267 22.04 -17.45 -0.79
N ALA A 268 21.78 -18.76 -0.80
CA ALA A 268 22.74 -19.77 -0.37
C ALA A 268 23.79 -20.12 -1.45
N GLY A 269 23.89 -19.33 -2.52
CA GLY A 269 24.78 -19.55 -3.69
C GLY A 269 24.35 -20.69 -4.62
N THR A 270 23.49 -21.60 -4.16
CA THR A 270 22.87 -22.66 -5.00
C THR A 270 21.37 -22.46 -5.21
N GLY A 271 20.78 -21.46 -4.54
CA GLY A 271 19.35 -21.15 -4.55
C GLY A 271 19.01 -20.19 -3.41
N TYR A 272 17.71 -19.99 -3.19
CA TYR A 272 17.20 -19.10 -2.15
C TYR A 272 16.52 -19.88 -1.02
N GLU A 273 16.80 -19.50 0.22
CA GLU A 273 16.17 -20.04 1.43
C GLU A 273 15.31 -18.96 2.09
N ALA A 274 14.00 -19.22 2.21
CA ALA A 274 13.06 -18.26 2.76
C ALA A 274 13.13 -18.23 4.30
N GLN A 275 13.21 -17.03 4.85
CA GLN A 275 13.12 -16.70 6.27
C GLN A 275 12.02 -15.67 6.49
N LEU A 276 11.11 -15.97 7.42
CA LEU A 276 10.00 -15.10 7.74
C LEU A 276 10.47 -13.98 8.67
N ILE A 277 10.30 -12.73 8.24
CA ILE A 277 10.55 -11.56 9.10
C ILE A 277 9.28 -11.20 9.86
N LYS A 278 8.15 -11.12 9.14
CA LYS A 278 6.84 -10.79 9.74
C LYS A 278 5.70 -11.50 9.05
N ASN A 279 4.89 -12.19 9.84
CA ASN A 279 3.65 -12.82 9.40
C ASN A 279 2.48 -11.83 9.45
N ALA A 280 2.38 -10.94 8.47
CA ALA A 280 1.27 -9.99 8.35
C ALA A 280 0.98 -9.69 6.88
N PRO A 281 -0.30 -9.63 6.47
CA PRO A 281 -0.66 -9.22 5.12
C PRO A 281 -0.34 -7.74 4.87
N GLY A 282 -0.42 -7.34 3.61
CA GLY A 282 -0.38 -5.93 3.23
C GLY A 282 1.02 -5.34 3.11
N ALA A 283 2.10 -6.12 3.19
CA ALA A 283 3.43 -5.62 2.85
C ALA A 283 3.41 -5.10 1.39
N THR A 284 3.69 -3.80 1.19
CA THR A 284 3.54 -3.11 -0.11
C THR A 284 4.82 -2.50 -0.64
N ARG A 285 5.66 -1.97 0.25
CA ARG A 285 6.95 -1.36 -0.05
C ARG A 285 7.93 -1.66 1.07
N SER A 286 9.19 -1.82 0.70
CA SER A 286 10.31 -1.92 1.63
C SER A 286 11.51 -1.12 1.14
N PHE A 287 12.45 -0.88 2.04
CA PHE A 287 13.76 -0.28 1.77
C PHE A 287 14.81 -1.00 2.60
N LEU A 288 15.99 -1.24 2.00
CA LEU A 288 17.17 -1.80 2.67
C LEU A 288 18.22 -0.69 2.83
N LEU A 289 18.53 -0.33 4.07
CA LEU A 289 19.39 0.80 4.41
C LEU A 289 20.14 0.49 5.72
N ASP A 290 21.40 0.88 5.84
CA ASP A 290 22.12 0.86 7.13
C ASP A 290 21.70 2.09 7.94
N LEU A 291 20.75 1.93 8.87
CA LEU A 291 20.06 3.05 9.54
C LEU A 291 20.69 3.41 10.88
N ASP A 292 21.43 2.50 11.51
CA ASP A 292 22.14 2.75 12.76
C ASP A 292 23.68 2.75 12.63
N ASN A 293 24.19 2.59 11.41
CA ASN A 293 25.61 2.62 11.02
C ASN A 293 26.43 1.44 11.56
N ASP A 294 25.82 0.27 11.68
CA ASP A 294 26.50 -0.97 12.09
C ASP A 294 26.99 -1.84 10.92
N GLN A 295 26.64 -1.45 9.68
CA GLN A 295 26.89 -2.13 8.39
C GLN A 295 25.97 -3.33 8.08
N ASP A 296 25.01 -3.65 8.94
CA ASP A 296 23.91 -4.55 8.59
C ASP A 296 22.80 -3.73 7.90
N LEU A 297 22.18 -4.29 6.86
CA LEU A 297 21.06 -3.59 6.19
C LEU A 297 19.78 -3.76 7.01
N ASP A 298 19.28 -2.67 7.57
CA ASP A 298 17.98 -2.57 8.24
C ASP A 298 16.84 -2.48 7.22
N ILE A 299 15.61 -2.67 7.70
CA ILE A 299 14.41 -2.68 6.86
C ILE A 299 13.40 -1.65 7.33
N ILE A 300 12.97 -0.75 6.44
CA ILE A 300 11.72 0.00 6.60
C ILE A 300 10.68 -0.65 5.70
N ALA A 301 9.51 -1.02 6.23
CA ALA A 301 8.44 -1.61 5.44
C ALA A 301 7.06 -1.00 5.74
N LEU A 302 6.33 -0.69 4.66
CA LEU A 302 4.94 -0.28 4.68
C LEU A 302 4.02 -1.51 4.65
N PHE A 303 3.14 -1.59 5.66
CA PHE A 303 2.04 -2.54 5.72
C PHE A 303 0.74 -1.80 5.51
N ALA A 304 0.00 -2.17 4.47
CA ALA A 304 -1.36 -1.78 4.20
C ALA A 304 -2.34 -2.84 4.76
N GLN A 305 -3.63 -2.71 4.44
CA GLN A 305 -4.68 -3.70 4.67
C GLN A 305 -4.82 -4.21 6.13
N GLY A 306 -5.74 -3.61 6.88
CA GLY A 306 -6.07 -4.02 8.25
C GLY A 306 -5.23 -3.29 9.30
N ASP A 307 -4.08 -3.85 9.69
CA ASP A 307 -3.18 -3.19 10.66
C ASP A 307 -2.15 -2.30 9.96
N GLU A 308 -2.66 -1.25 9.32
CA GLU A 308 -1.87 -0.33 8.51
C GLU A 308 -0.80 0.41 9.33
N GLY A 309 0.39 0.56 8.76
CA GLY A 309 1.47 1.32 9.38
C GLY A 309 2.82 1.05 8.75
N ILE A 310 3.85 1.69 9.30
CA ILE A 310 5.23 1.55 8.87
C ILE A 310 6.03 0.98 10.04
N SER A 311 6.79 -0.08 9.75
CA SER A 311 7.66 -0.74 10.73
C SER A 311 9.11 -0.63 10.28
N LEU A 312 9.99 -0.35 11.24
CA LEU A 312 11.43 -0.49 11.13
C LEU A 312 11.82 -1.85 11.72
N PHE A 313 12.70 -2.59 11.07
CA PHE A 313 13.31 -3.79 11.58
C PHE A 313 14.82 -3.59 11.63
N TYR A 314 15.36 -3.49 12.85
CA TYR A 314 16.80 -3.46 13.06
C TYR A 314 17.38 -4.84 12.79
N ASN A 315 18.43 -4.91 11.98
CA ASN A 315 19.05 -6.15 11.56
C ASN A 315 20.38 -6.34 12.27
N GLU A 316 20.51 -7.42 13.04
CA GLU A 316 21.73 -7.78 13.76
C GLU A 316 22.27 -9.11 13.20
N GLY A 317 22.85 -9.05 12.00
CA GLY A 317 23.38 -10.20 11.27
C GLY A 317 22.33 -11.26 10.90
N GLY A 318 21.17 -10.84 10.41
CA GLY A 318 20.04 -11.69 10.03
C GLY A 318 19.02 -11.93 11.14
N VAL A 319 19.13 -11.23 12.27
CA VAL A 319 18.16 -11.26 13.38
C VAL A 319 17.46 -9.92 13.46
N PHE A 320 16.13 -9.92 13.32
CA PHE A 320 15.34 -8.70 13.19
C PHE A 320 14.60 -8.30 14.47
N GLU A 321 14.77 -7.05 14.93
CA GLU A 321 13.94 -6.43 15.98
C GLU A 321 12.95 -5.41 15.37
N GLU A 322 11.64 -5.67 15.50
CA GLU A 322 10.61 -4.75 15.00
C GLU A 322 10.35 -3.56 15.94
N LYS A 323 10.46 -2.35 15.41
CA LYS A 323 9.92 -1.10 15.97
C LYS A 323 8.82 -0.56 15.04
N ARG A 324 7.57 -0.52 15.51
CA ARG A 324 6.50 0.18 14.78
C ARG A 324 6.68 1.69 14.92
N ILE A 325 6.96 2.38 13.81
CA ILE A 325 7.26 3.82 13.79
C ILE A 325 6.03 4.68 13.46
N LEU A 326 5.11 4.17 12.63
CA LEU A 326 3.83 4.82 12.33
C LEU A 326 2.71 3.76 12.29
N ARG A 327 1.49 4.15 12.67
CA ARG A 327 0.32 3.26 12.67
C ARG A 327 -0.95 4.02 12.34
N PHE A 328 -1.78 3.45 11.49
CA PHE A 328 -2.98 4.08 10.95
C PHE A 328 -4.23 3.25 11.24
N HIS A 329 -5.40 3.85 11.03
CA HIS A 329 -6.67 3.13 11.12
C HIS A 329 -6.89 2.27 9.85
N PRO A 330 -7.66 1.17 9.90
CA PRO A 330 -7.84 0.21 8.78
C PRO A 330 -8.60 0.77 7.56
N LEU A 331 -8.92 2.06 7.57
CA LEU A 331 -9.64 2.73 6.48
C LEU A 331 -8.78 3.82 5.86
N PHE A 332 -7.49 3.87 6.22
CA PHE A 332 -6.57 4.93 5.85
C PHE A 332 -6.11 4.75 4.41
N GLY A 333 -5.93 3.51 3.95
CA GLY A 333 -5.71 3.17 2.56
C GLY A 333 -4.29 3.49 2.07
N SER A 334 -3.29 3.16 2.87
CA SER A 334 -1.85 3.33 2.56
C SER A 334 -1.47 2.63 1.25
N ASN A 335 -0.73 3.29 0.36
CA ASN A 335 -0.38 2.74 -0.96
C ASN A 335 1.11 2.77 -1.32
N ASP A 336 1.81 3.87 -1.03
CA ASP A 336 3.21 4.09 -1.43
C ASP A 336 3.88 5.01 -0.42
N ILE A 337 5.18 4.83 -0.24
CA ILE A 337 6.03 5.70 0.55
C ILE A 337 7.33 5.99 -0.20
N GLU A 338 7.90 7.16 0.02
CA GLU A 338 9.27 7.53 -0.33
C GLU A 338 10.04 7.82 0.96
N ILE A 339 11.33 7.46 1.00
CA ILE A 339 12.23 7.67 2.13
C ILE A 339 13.38 8.56 1.66
N LEU A 340 13.41 9.81 2.12
CA LEU A 340 14.41 10.82 1.74
C LEU A 340 14.45 11.94 2.78
N ASP A 341 15.55 12.69 2.81
CA ASP A 341 15.68 13.91 3.63
C ASP A 341 14.88 15.05 2.99
N MET A 342 13.80 15.48 3.62
CA MET A 342 12.88 16.49 3.09
C MET A 342 13.16 17.90 3.60
N ASP A 343 13.85 18.07 4.74
CA ASP A 343 14.15 19.38 5.34
C ASP A 343 15.65 19.74 5.38
N GLY A 344 16.52 18.84 4.91
CA GLY A 344 17.96 19.05 4.79
C GLY A 344 18.74 18.82 6.09
N ASP A 345 18.17 18.14 7.08
CA ASP A 345 18.83 17.84 8.35
C ASP A 345 19.66 16.53 8.35
N ASN A 346 19.60 15.77 7.26
CA ASN A 346 20.18 14.44 7.02
C ASN A 346 19.52 13.28 7.77
N ASP A 347 18.37 13.49 8.40
CA ASP A 347 17.53 12.41 8.88
C ASP A 347 16.54 11.99 7.77
N LEU A 348 16.38 10.69 7.57
CA LEU A 348 15.47 10.20 6.52
C LEU A 348 14.01 10.36 6.96
N ASP A 349 13.25 11.12 6.18
CA ASP A 349 11.83 11.39 6.37
C ASP A 349 10.94 10.45 5.55
N ILE A 350 9.63 10.56 5.76
CA ILE A 350 8.62 9.75 5.05
C ILE A 350 7.65 10.65 4.32
N VAL A 351 7.58 10.50 2.99
CA VAL A 351 6.45 10.97 2.19
C VAL A 351 5.52 9.79 1.94
N LEU A 352 4.26 9.88 2.35
CA LEU A 352 3.28 8.81 2.23
C LEU A 352 2.11 9.23 1.36
N SER A 353 1.67 8.33 0.48
CA SER A 353 0.38 8.45 -0.21
C SER A 353 -0.64 7.48 0.35
N ASN A 354 -1.86 7.98 0.60
CA ASN A 354 -2.99 7.16 0.99
C ASN A 354 -4.25 7.52 0.19
N GLY A 355 -4.97 6.49 -0.21
CA GLY A 355 -6.10 6.67 -1.10
C GLY A 355 -6.75 5.39 -1.59
N ASP A 356 -6.29 4.22 -1.14
CA ASP A 356 -6.95 2.98 -1.52
C ASP A 356 -8.40 3.00 -1.07
N ASN A 357 -9.27 2.60 -2.00
CA ASN A 357 -10.69 2.67 -1.86
C ASN A 357 -11.39 1.47 -2.48
N GLY A 358 -10.64 0.42 -2.88
CA GLY A 358 -11.17 -0.76 -3.57
C GLY A 358 -11.97 -1.73 -2.69
N ASP A 359 -12.03 -1.48 -1.38
CA ASP A 359 -12.75 -2.31 -0.42
C ASP A 359 -14.27 -1.99 -0.37
N HIS A 360 -14.95 -2.45 0.69
CA HIS A 360 -16.38 -2.23 0.95
C HIS A 360 -16.76 -0.77 1.31
N SER A 361 -15.89 0.21 1.05
CA SER A 361 -16.05 1.62 1.45
C SER A 361 -15.70 2.63 0.35
N ILE A 362 -16.05 2.33 -0.92
CA ILE A 362 -15.81 3.20 -2.08
C ILE A 362 -16.54 4.55 -1.93
N THR A 363 -15.90 5.49 -1.25
CA THR A 363 -16.36 6.87 -1.04
C THR A 363 -15.17 7.83 -0.96
N LEU A 364 -15.37 9.10 -1.28
CA LEU A 364 -14.31 10.10 -1.11
C LEU A 364 -14.11 10.34 0.39
N LYS A 365 -12.86 10.19 0.85
CA LYS A 365 -12.49 10.32 2.27
C LYS A 365 -11.64 11.57 2.48
N PRO A 366 -11.97 12.45 3.43
CA PRO A 366 -11.29 13.75 3.59
C PRO A 366 -9.84 13.61 4.07
N TYR A 367 -9.46 12.45 4.60
CA TYR A 367 -8.14 12.11 5.09
C TYR A 367 -7.29 11.34 4.07
N HIS A 368 -7.77 11.16 2.82
CA HIS A 368 -6.95 10.63 1.72
C HIS A 368 -6.11 11.76 1.09
N GLY A 369 -4.83 11.49 0.86
CA GLY A 369 -3.93 12.47 0.32
C GLY A 369 -2.46 12.08 0.35
N ILE A 370 -1.63 13.12 0.44
CA ILE A 370 -0.19 13.02 0.57
C ILE A 370 0.19 13.58 1.94
N HIS A 371 1.02 12.85 2.68
CA HIS A 371 1.47 13.17 4.02
C HIS A 371 2.99 13.27 4.04
N ILE A 372 3.54 14.22 4.79
CA ILE A 372 4.99 14.30 5.07
C ILE A 372 5.18 14.16 6.58
N TYR A 373 6.01 13.20 6.97
CA TYR A 373 6.39 12.94 8.34
C TYR A 373 7.89 13.17 8.51
N LEU A 374 8.25 14.12 9.36
CA LEU A 374 9.66 14.39 9.67
C LEU A 374 10.17 13.50 10.79
N ASN A 375 11.39 13.01 10.61
CA ASN A 375 12.15 12.26 11.58
C ASN A 375 12.88 13.20 12.56
N ASP A 376 13.11 12.76 13.79
CA ASP A 376 13.86 13.51 14.81
C ASP A 376 15.28 12.96 15.05
N GLY A 377 15.80 12.20 14.08
CA GLY A 377 17.06 11.46 14.15
C GLY A 377 17.02 10.22 15.05
N ALA A 378 15.88 9.92 15.68
CA ALA A 378 15.66 8.73 16.50
C ALA A 378 14.50 7.87 15.99
N PHE A 379 14.07 8.08 14.74
CA PHE A 379 12.93 7.45 14.11
C PHE A 379 11.64 7.66 14.90
N ASN A 380 11.46 8.86 15.47
CA ASN A 380 10.17 9.32 15.97
C ASN A 380 9.60 10.35 14.99
N PHE A 381 8.50 9.98 14.35
CA PHE A 381 7.95 10.73 13.24
C PHE A 381 6.85 11.70 13.68
N SER A 382 6.87 12.91 13.15
CA SER A 382 5.80 13.91 13.33
C SER A 382 5.23 14.34 11.97
N GLU A 383 3.90 14.33 11.82
CA GLU A 383 3.25 14.83 10.61
C GLU A 383 3.41 16.35 10.52
N THR A 384 4.08 16.83 9.48
CA THR A 384 4.33 18.25 9.24
C THR A 384 3.45 18.82 8.14
N TYR A 385 3.05 18.00 7.17
CA TYR A 385 2.25 18.44 6.03
C TYR A 385 1.22 17.39 5.61
N PHE A 386 0.06 17.87 5.15
CA PHE A 386 -1.00 17.05 4.55
C PHE A 386 -1.64 17.79 3.37
N PHE A 387 -1.68 17.13 2.21
CA PHE A 387 -2.40 17.59 1.02
C PHE A 387 -3.58 16.68 0.67
N PRO A 388 -4.83 17.17 0.69
CA PRO A 388 -6.00 16.34 0.41
C PRO A 388 -6.12 15.97 -1.07
N MET A 389 -5.89 14.70 -1.38
CA MET A 389 -5.98 14.11 -2.72
C MET A 389 -6.71 12.77 -2.66
N TYR A 390 -7.94 12.73 -3.14
CA TYR A 390 -8.74 11.51 -3.08
C TYR A 390 -8.18 10.49 -4.05
N GLY A 391 -8.02 9.26 -3.57
CA GLY A 391 -7.56 8.16 -4.41
C GLY A 391 -6.06 8.12 -4.63
N ALA A 392 -5.27 8.94 -3.91
CA ALA A 392 -3.82 8.98 -4.03
C ALA A 392 -3.21 7.58 -3.86
N SER A 393 -2.43 7.18 -4.85
CA SER A 393 -1.91 5.80 -4.97
C SER A 393 -0.41 5.74 -5.21
N LYS A 394 0.18 6.84 -5.71
CA LYS A 394 1.62 6.98 -5.94
C LYS A 394 2.04 8.41 -5.69
N VAL A 395 3.27 8.55 -5.20
CA VAL A 395 3.96 9.82 -5.01
C VAL A 395 5.43 9.65 -5.36
N ARG A 396 6.03 10.64 -6.02
CA ARG A 396 7.48 10.75 -6.20
C ARG A 396 7.92 12.11 -5.69
N ALA A 397 9.06 12.12 -5.01
CA ALA A 397 9.69 13.33 -4.49
C ALA A 397 10.99 13.59 -5.26
N SER A 398 11.18 14.82 -5.71
CA SER A 398 12.40 15.25 -6.40
C SER A 398 12.43 16.78 -6.45
N ASP A 399 13.62 17.37 -6.53
CA ASP A 399 13.79 18.79 -6.85
C ASP A 399 13.55 19.00 -8.37
N PHE A 400 12.26 19.02 -8.78
CA PHE A 400 11.89 19.01 -10.20
C PHE A 400 12.17 20.35 -10.88
N ASP A 401 12.14 21.46 -10.14
CA ASP A 401 12.39 22.80 -10.65
C ASP A 401 13.82 23.33 -10.37
N GLN A 402 14.64 22.53 -9.68
CA GLN A 402 16.05 22.77 -9.37
C GLN A 402 16.28 24.00 -8.49
N ASP A 403 15.33 24.33 -7.61
CA ASP A 403 15.45 25.43 -6.66
C ASP A 403 16.06 25.02 -5.30
N GLY A 404 16.20 23.71 -5.07
CA GLY A 404 16.82 23.11 -3.90
C GLY A 404 15.83 22.62 -2.85
N ASP A 405 14.53 22.82 -3.05
CA ASP A 405 13.46 22.29 -2.21
C ASP A 405 12.85 21.03 -2.86
N MET A 406 12.55 19.99 -2.06
CA MET A 406 11.96 18.76 -2.60
C MET A 406 10.48 18.98 -2.95
N ASP A 407 10.17 18.91 -4.24
CA ASP A 407 8.81 18.91 -4.77
C ASP A 407 8.17 17.51 -4.73
N LEU A 408 6.85 17.46 -4.92
CA LEU A 408 6.12 16.20 -5.03
C LEU A 408 5.30 16.12 -6.30
N ILE A 409 5.22 14.93 -6.89
CA ILE A 409 4.20 14.59 -7.88
C ILE A 409 3.40 13.38 -7.42
N ALA A 410 2.08 13.50 -7.49
CA ALA A 410 1.17 12.48 -6.99
C ALA A 410 0.17 12.06 -8.07
N ALA A 411 -0.19 10.78 -8.08
CA ALA A 411 -1.25 10.24 -8.92
C ALA A 411 -2.35 9.58 -8.09
N SER A 412 -3.56 9.59 -8.62
CA SER A 412 -4.75 9.02 -8.01
C SER A 412 -5.36 7.92 -8.87
N PHE A 413 -5.50 6.74 -8.28
CA PHE A 413 -6.16 5.59 -8.90
C PHE A 413 -7.68 5.53 -8.67
N PHE A 414 -8.17 6.19 -7.60
CA PHE A 414 -9.60 6.36 -7.28
C PHE A 414 -10.02 7.85 -7.28
N PRO A 415 -9.84 8.59 -8.39
CA PRO A 415 -10.12 10.01 -8.44
C PRO A 415 -11.61 10.31 -8.31
N GLU A 416 -11.92 11.55 -7.95
CA GLU A 416 -13.25 12.11 -8.11
C GLU A 416 -13.67 12.14 -9.60
N ASN A 417 -14.92 11.75 -9.90
CA ASN A 417 -15.44 11.77 -11.28
C ASN A 417 -15.65 13.20 -11.81
N GLY A 418 -15.98 13.33 -13.10
CA GLY A 418 -16.22 14.62 -13.74
C GLY A 418 -14.95 15.50 -13.78
N GLU A 419 -15.05 16.77 -13.37
CA GLU A 419 -13.91 17.69 -13.34
C GLU A 419 -12.80 17.24 -12.36
N GLY A 420 -13.11 16.34 -11.42
CA GLY A 420 -12.13 15.71 -10.54
C GLY A 420 -11.08 14.88 -11.26
N LEU A 421 -11.39 14.36 -12.45
CA LEU A 421 -10.45 13.58 -13.26
C LEU A 421 -9.25 14.40 -13.72
N LYS A 422 -9.40 15.72 -13.86
CA LYS A 422 -8.29 16.62 -14.18
C LYS A 422 -7.33 16.82 -13.02
N ARG A 423 -7.69 16.35 -11.82
CA ARG A 423 -6.87 16.36 -10.60
C ARG A 423 -6.35 14.97 -10.24
N SER A 424 -6.42 14.01 -11.18
CA SER A 424 -5.89 12.66 -10.95
C SER A 424 -4.37 12.62 -10.92
N ILE A 425 -3.69 13.68 -11.39
CA ILE A 425 -2.25 13.91 -11.23
C ILE A 425 -2.05 15.36 -10.78
N ILE A 426 -1.34 15.54 -9.66
CA ILE A 426 -1.02 16.84 -9.07
C ILE A 426 0.49 16.95 -8.90
N TYR A 427 1.04 18.07 -9.34
CA TYR A 427 2.38 18.51 -8.98
C TYR A 427 2.26 19.52 -7.83
N LEU A 428 3.06 19.34 -6.79
CA LEU A 428 3.16 20.19 -5.60
C LEU A 428 4.56 20.80 -5.61
N ASP A 429 4.62 22.07 -5.98
CA ASP A 429 5.82 22.92 -6.02
C ASP A 429 6.12 23.41 -4.60
N ASN A 430 7.23 22.97 -4.01
CA ASN A 430 7.65 23.34 -2.66
C ASN A 430 8.43 24.64 -2.71
N THR A 431 7.75 25.77 -2.46
CA THR A 431 8.39 27.10 -2.46
C THR A 431 9.24 27.40 -1.22
N GLY A 432 9.71 26.36 -0.53
CA GLY A 432 10.49 26.39 0.71
C GLY A 432 9.65 26.26 1.99
N ASP A 433 10.26 25.74 3.05
CA ASP A 433 9.65 25.52 4.38
C ASP A 433 8.31 24.74 4.31
N PHE A 434 8.19 23.75 3.42
CA PHE A 434 6.97 22.96 3.17
C PHE A 434 5.76 23.78 2.68
N ASN A 435 5.99 24.94 2.04
CA ASN A 435 4.94 25.74 1.43
C ASN A 435 4.66 25.26 0.01
N PHE A 436 3.74 24.30 -0.12
CA PHE A 436 3.41 23.71 -1.42
C PHE A 436 2.35 24.50 -2.20
N GLU A 437 2.65 24.82 -3.46
CA GLU A 437 1.70 25.32 -4.45
C GLU A 437 1.20 24.17 -5.36
N PRO A 438 -0.11 23.87 -5.38
CA PRO A 438 -0.63 22.76 -6.17
C PRO A 438 -0.97 23.14 -7.62
N TYR A 439 -0.53 22.29 -8.55
CA TYR A 439 -0.81 22.40 -9.98
C TYR A 439 -1.39 21.10 -10.54
N ARG A 440 -2.43 21.19 -11.36
CA ARG A 440 -2.94 20.04 -12.12
C ARG A 440 -2.09 19.79 -13.36
N ILE A 441 -1.94 18.54 -13.76
CA ILE A 441 -1.18 18.17 -14.96
C ILE A 441 -2.11 18.07 -16.19
N ALA A 442 -1.66 18.64 -17.31
CA ALA A 442 -2.39 18.59 -18.57
C ALA A 442 -2.58 17.13 -19.03
N GLY A 443 -3.82 16.72 -19.30
CA GLY A 443 -4.14 15.35 -19.75
C GLY A 443 -4.27 14.32 -18.62
N ALA A 444 -4.26 14.72 -17.35
CA ALA A 444 -4.52 13.84 -16.21
C ALA A 444 -5.87 13.08 -16.34
N ASP A 445 -6.86 13.66 -17.02
CA ASP A 445 -8.17 13.04 -17.26
C ASP A 445 -8.19 11.99 -18.39
N LYS A 446 -7.04 11.68 -19.01
CA LYS A 446 -6.95 10.79 -20.18
C LYS A 446 -6.63 9.33 -19.87
N GLY A 447 -6.52 8.96 -18.59
CA GLY A 447 -6.23 7.60 -18.18
C GLY A 447 -6.53 7.36 -16.71
N ARG A 448 -6.32 6.12 -16.26
CA ARG A 448 -6.45 5.72 -14.86
C ARG A 448 -5.10 5.33 -14.32
N TRP A 449 -4.46 6.24 -13.63
CA TRP A 449 -3.05 6.14 -13.26
C TRP A 449 -2.86 5.32 -11.99
N MET A 450 -2.01 4.28 -12.03
CA MET A 450 -1.83 3.34 -10.92
C MET A 450 -0.38 3.18 -10.49
N VAL A 451 0.54 3.16 -11.46
CA VAL A 451 1.98 3.04 -11.22
C VAL A 451 2.68 4.28 -11.71
N MET A 452 3.79 4.63 -11.07
CA MET A 452 4.59 5.81 -11.36
C MET A 452 6.04 5.48 -11.07
N ASP A 453 6.95 6.02 -11.85
CA ASP A 453 8.36 6.08 -11.51
C ASP A 453 9.02 7.34 -12.09
N SER A 454 10.16 7.73 -11.53
CA SER A 454 10.89 8.94 -11.93
C SER A 454 12.35 8.65 -12.25
N GLY A 455 12.89 9.37 -13.22
CA GLY A 455 14.26 9.20 -13.71
C GLY A 455 14.50 10.03 -14.97
N ASP A 456 15.76 10.33 -15.26
CA ASP A 456 16.19 11.11 -16.43
C ASP A 456 16.20 10.20 -17.68
N PHE A 457 15.08 10.14 -18.42
CA PHE A 457 14.95 9.20 -19.54
C PHE A 457 15.59 9.71 -20.83
N ASP A 458 15.66 11.04 -20.99
CA ASP A 458 16.22 11.68 -22.18
C ASP A 458 17.69 12.12 -22.02
N GLN A 459 18.23 11.95 -20.81
CA GLN A 459 19.62 12.21 -20.42
C GLN A 459 19.98 13.69 -20.50
N ASP A 460 19.02 14.59 -20.25
CA ASP A 460 19.25 16.03 -20.23
C ASP A 460 19.58 16.61 -18.85
N GLY A 461 19.53 15.76 -17.80
CA GLY A 461 20.00 16.06 -16.46
C GLY A 461 18.91 16.57 -15.52
N ASP A 462 17.65 16.61 -15.95
CA ASP A 462 16.50 16.79 -15.06
C ASP A 462 15.69 15.49 -14.87
N THR A 463 14.90 15.45 -13.80
CA THR A 463 14.15 14.24 -13.45
C THR A 463 12.79 14.26 -14.15
N ASP A 464 12.54 13.28 -15.02
CA ASP A 464 11.24 13.04 -15.64
C ASP A 464 10.36 12.11 -14.81
N VAL A 465 9.09 12.02 -15.18
CA VAL A 465 8.11 11.13 -14.52
C VAL A 465 7.33 10.32 -15.54
N VAL A 466 7.26 9.01 -15.34
CA VAL A 466 6.49 8.07 -16.16
C VAL A 466 5.37 7.46 -15.34
N ILE A 467 4.15 7.50 -15.85
CA ILE A 467 2.94 7.10 -15.13
C ILE A 467 2.18 6.07 -15.96
N GLY A 468 1.95 4.89 -15.41
CA GLY A 468 1.26 3.78 -16.07
C GLY A 468 -0.25 3.75 -15.80
N SER A 469 -1.02 3.52 -16.86
CA SER A 469 -2.48 3.39 -16.79
C SER A 469 -2.94 1.96 -16.54
N PHE A 470 -3.95 1.79 -15.68
CA PHE A 470 -4.57 0.53 -15.34
C PHE A 470 -6.10 0.63 -15.33
N THR A 471 -6.75 0.06 -16.35
CA THR A 471 -8.19 0.25 -16.59
C THR A 471 -9.03 -1.01 -16.39
N LEU A 472 -8.58 -1.97 -15.57
CA LEU A 472 -9.26 -3.25 -15.46
C LEU A 472 -10.58 -3.17 -14.69
N THR A 473 -10.58 -2.56 -13.51
CA THR A 473 -11.77 -2.51 -12.66
C THR A 473 -12.69 -1.36 -13.09
N ASN A 474 -13.99 -1.51 -12.82
CA ASN A 474 -14.97 -0.45 -13.07
C ASN A 474 -15.33 0.33 -11.79
N GLU A 475 -14.66 0.05 -10.67
CA GLU A 475 -14.98 0.61 -9.35
C GLU A 475 -14.59 2.06 -9.25
N GLY A 476 -15.51 2.87 -8.70
CA GLY A 476 -15.29 4.30 -8.45
C GLY A 476 -15.31 5.20 -9.69
N ILE A 477 -15.45 4.66 -10.90
CA ILE A 477 -15.34 5.41 -12.16
C ILE A 477 -16.58 5.23 -13.05
N ASP A 478 -17.00 6.33 -13.68
CA ASP A 478 -18.07 6.33 -14.68
C ASP A 478 -17.76 5.39 -15.86
N LYS A 479 -18.74 4.55 -16.24
CA LYS A 479 -18.54 3.48 -17.24
C LYS A 479 -18.16 4.02 -18.61
N GLU A 480 -18.72 5.17 -18.99
CA GLU A 480 -18.44 5.84 -20.26
C GLU A 480 -16.98 6.30 -20.33
N VAL A 481 -16.48 6.93 -19.25
CA VAL A 481 -15.09 7.38 -19.12
C VAL A 481 -14.13 6.20 -19.23
N LEU A 482 -14.38 5.13 -18.47
CA LEU A 482 -13.53 3.95 -18.51
C LEU A 482 -13.50 3.28 -19.90
N THR A 483 -14.64 3.29 -20.60
CA THR A 483 -14.73 2.79 -21.98
C THR A 483 -13.91 3.66 -22.94
N GLU A 484 -13.88 4.97 -22.74
CA GLU A 484 -13.05 5.89 -23.52
C GLU A 484 -11.56 5.64 -23.26
N TRP A 485 -11.12 5.53 -22.01
CA TRP A 485 -9.73 5.24 -21.68
C TRP A 485 -9.24 3.93 -22.32
N ARG A 486 -10.03 2.85 -22.24
CA ARG A 486 -9.70 1.57 -22.90
C ARG A 486 -9.58 1.68 -24.42
N LYS A 487 -10.34 2.58 -25.06
CA LYS A 487 -10.27 2.84 -26.52
C LYS A 487 -9.09 3.72 -26.89
N SER A 488 -8.79 4.72 -26.06
CA SER A 488 -7.69 5.67 -26.29
C SER A 488 -6.32 4.98 -26.26
N LYS A 489 -6.20 3.89 -25.48
CA LYS A 489 -4.96 3.12 -25.31
C LYS A 489 -3.78 3.98 -24.87
N ASN A 490 -4.04 4.97 -24.02
CA ASN A 490 -2.99 5.67 -23.30
C ASN A 490 -2.41 4.69 -22.26
N TYR A 491 -1.34 3.98 -22.63
CA TYR A 491 -0.68 3.02 -21.74
C TYR A 491 0.12 3.73 -20.66
N ILE A 492 0.88 4.74 -21.06
CA ILE A 492 1.64 5.60 -20.15
C ILE A 492 1.41 7.06 -20.48
N MET A 493 1.62 7.90 -19.48
CA MET A 493 1.88 9.33 -19.61
C MET A 493 3.34 9.56 -19.24
N VAL A 494 4.04 10.39 -20.02
CA VAL A 494 5.39 10.85 -19.67
C VAL A 494 5.34 12.34 -19.45
N LEU A 495 5.90 12.77 -18.33
CA LEU A 495 6.08 14.16 -17.94
C LEU A 495 7.55 14.46 -18.15
N GLU A 496 7.85 14.97 -19.33
CA GLU A 496 9.20 15.41 -19.72
C GLU A 496 9.49 16.72 -18.97
N ASN A 497 10.45 16.70 -18.07
CA ASN A 497 10.89 17.89 -17.37
C ASN A 497 11.68 18.77 -18.37
N GLN A 498 11.59 20.09 -18.19
CA GLN A 498 12.13 21.07 -19.14
C GLN A 498 13.04 22.09 -18.46
N THR A 499 13.34 21.88 -17.18
CA THR A 499 14.13 22.80 -16.36
C THR A 499 15.58 22.88 -16.87
N ALA A 500 16.18 21.76 -17.26
CA ALA A 500 17.58 21.72 -17.73
C ALA A 500 17.79 22.35 -19.13
N ARG A 501 16.71 22.64 -19.87
CA ARG A 501 16.77 23.09 -21.28
C ARG A 501 16.99 24.60 -21.46
N HIS A 502 17.29 25.34 -20.38
CA HIS A 502 17.43 26.80 -20.39
C HIS A 502 18.79 27.35 -19.97
#